data_AF-A0A6V8EU94-F1
#
_entry.id   AF-A0A6V8EU94-F1
#
_cell.length_a   1.000
_cell.length_b   1.000
_cell.length_c   1.000
_cell.angle_alpha   90.00
_cell.angle_beta   90.00
_cell.angle_gamma   90.00
#
_symmetry.space_group_name_H-M   'P 1'
#
loop_
_entity.id
_entity.type
_entity.pdbx_description
1 polymer ?
#
loop_
_entity_poly.entity_id
_entity_poly.type
_entity_poly.pdbx_seq_one_letter_code
_entity_poly.pdbx_strand_id
1 'polypeptide(L)'
;NGGSDTPVIHRAILKAINNESGGWDVPGTDLRGVDEISVTLQYECYPHGGSLRIDRWIPSHEGYLTTGDNEKSNGCRIDQLRATDRDASDQYIMSQGLKDENGNPVLAVKDEWVIGIASTEIPWLGSIKLLTTGAWPAVPSSSWMKLALVIGGIIAAPLIIDSFRSDLEESGQDDGDHNQGEDE
;
A
#
# COMPACT_ATOMS: atom_id res chain seq x y z
N ASN A 1 9.88 7.58 -0.89
CA ASN A 1 9.35 6.45 -1.70
C ASN A 1 9.09 6.93 -3.12
N GLY A 2 10.11 6.98 -3.98
CA GLY A 2 9.96 7.54 -5.35
C GLY A 2 11.05 7.19 -6.37
N GLY A 3 12.03 6.34 -6.03
CA GLY A 3 13.02 5.85 -6.99
C GLY A 3 12.47 4.70 -7.86
N SER A 4 13.17 4.39 -8.96
CA SER A 4 12.89 3.22 -9.83
C SER A 4 13.31 1.87 -9.23
N ASP A 5 13.77 1.87 -7.97
CA ASP A 5 14.27 0.69 -7.27
C ASP A 5 13.12 -0.15 -6.69
N THR A 6 13.46 -1.35 -6.23
CA THR A 6 12.54 -2.29 -5.57
C THR A 6 11.65 -1.57 -4.54
N PRO A 7 10.32 -1.78 -4.58
CA PRO A 7 9.41 -1.17 -3.62
C PRO A 7 9.80 -1.56 -2.20
N VAL A 8 10.06 -0.55 -1.36
CA VAL A 8 10.40 -0.74 0.05
C VAL A 8 9.16 -1.24 0.80
N ILE A 9 9.27 -2.40 1.44
CA ILE A 9 8.19 -2.95 2.26
C ILE A 9 8.30 -2.36 3.67
N HIS A 10 7.38 -1.46 4.01
CA HIS A 10 7.36 -0.89 5.35
C HIS A 10 6.63 -1.81 6.33
N ARG A 11 7.27 -2.12 7.45
CA ARG A 11 6.57 -2.66 8.63
C ARG A 11 6.07 -1.51 9.48
N ALA A 12 4.75 -1.39 9.63
CA ALA A 12 4.14 -0.39 10.50
C ALA A 12 4.43 -0.69 11.98
N ILE A 13 4.77 0.36 12.72
CA ILE A 13 5.08 0.33 14.15
C ILE A 13 3.91 0.88 14.95
N LEU A 14 3.45 2.07 14.58
CA LEU A 14 2.27 2.72 15.16
C LEU A 14 1.63 3.66 14.14
N LYS A 15 0.39 4.04 14.40
CA LYS A 15 -0.36 5.06 13.64
C LYS A 15 -0.47 6.33 14.48
N ALA A 16 -0.17 7.48 13.90
CA ALA A 16 -0.47 8.79 14.45
C ALA A 16 -1.72 9.35 13.75
N ILE A 17 -2.71 9.77 14.53
CA ILE A 17 -3.97 10.35 14.07
C ILE A 17 -4.11 11.73 14.69
N ASN A 18 -4.59 12.70 13.93
CA ASN A 18 -4.86 14.03 14.43
C ASN A 18 -6.09 13.97 15.35
N ASN A 19 -5.96 14.50 16.57
CA ASN A 19 -7.08 14.57 17.49
C ASN A 19 -7.89 15.86 17.24
N GLU A 20 -9.22 15.74 17.17
CA GLU A 20 -10.13 16.87 16.92
C GLU A 20 -10.00 18.01 17.94
N SER A 21 -9.59 17.70 19.17
CA SER A 21 -9.36 18.67 20.25
C SER A 21 -7.93 19.26 20.23
N GLY A 22 -7.10 18.86 19.28
CA GLY A 22 -5.69 19.23 19.16
C GLY A 22 -4.73 18.10 19.56
N GLY A 23 -3.54 18.12 18.97
CA GLY A 23 -2.49 17.11 19.21
C GLY A 23 -2.71 15.81 18.44
N TRP A 24 -2.07 14.75 18.92
CA TRP A 24 -1.99 13.45 18.26
C TRP A 24 -2.51 12.32 19.15
N ASP A 25 -3.30 11.44 18.57
CA ASP A 25 -3.69 10.15 19.12
C ASP A 25 -2.80 9.04 18.56
N VAL A 26 -2.47 8.08 19.42
CA VAL A 26 -1.78 6.84 19.01
C VAL A 26 -2.63 5.64 19.41
N PRO A 27 -3.49 5.13 18.49
CA PRO A 27 -4.30 3.95 18.74
C PRO A 27 -3.45 2.74 19.14
N GLY A 28 -3.96 1.93 20.07
CA GLY A 28 -3.21 0.82 20.67
C GLY A 28 -2.30 1.21 21.83
N THR A 29 -2.25 2.50 22.19
CA THR A 29 -1.59 3.03 23.40
C THR A 29 -2.56 3.89 24.21
N ASP A 30 -2.08 4.45 25.32
CA ASP A 30 -2.83 5.40 26.16
C ASP A 30 -2.65 6.87 25.74
N LEU A 31 -1.85 7.16 24.71
CA LEU A 31 -1.59 8.52 24.24
C LEU A 31 -2.80 9.08 23.48
N ARG A 32 -3.41 10.14 24.01
CA ARG A 32 -4.56 10.86 23.41
C ARG A 32 -4.34 12.36 23.45
N GLY A 33 -4.52 13.03 22.31
CA GLY A 33 -4.40 14.48 22.15
C GLY A 33 -3.06 15.04 22.63
N VAL A 34 -1.96 14.31 22.40
CA VAL A 34 -0.62 14.74 22.86
C VAL A 34 0.09 15.58 21.81
N ASP A 35 0.79 16.64 22.23
CA ASP A 35 1.55 17.49 21.30
C ASP A 35 2.78 16.77 20.72
N GLU A 36 3.39 15.91 21.54
CA GLU A 36 4.54 15.08 21.17
C GLU A 36 4.34 13.63 21.59
N ILE A 37 4.69 12.69 20.72
CA ILE A 37 4.54 11.26 20.93
C ILE A 37 5.82 10.72 21.57
N SER A 38 5.69 10.21 22.79
CA SER A 38 6.76 9.47 23.48
C SER A 38 6.22 8.14 23.96
N VAL A 39 6.75 7.05 23.42
CA VAL A 39 6.29 5.69 23.77
C VAL A 39 7.44 4.69 23.65
N THR A 40 7.48 3.75 24.59
CA THR A 40 8.36 2.60 24.50
C THR A 40 7.53 1.39 24.13
N LEU A 41 7.83 0.81 22.97
CA LEU A 41 7.15 -0.36 22.44
C LEU A 41 7.97 -1.60 22.74
N GLN A 42 7.28 -2.68 23.14
CA GLN A 42 7.89 -4.01 23.27
C GLN A 42 8.14 -4.61 21.89
N TYR A 43 9.08 -4.01 21.17
CA TYR A 43 9.53 -4.41 19.85
C TYR A 43 10.97 -4.87 19.98
N GLU A 44 11.22 -6.17 19.81
CA GLU A 44 12.54 -6.74 19.99
C GLU A 44 13.52 -6.32 18.89
N CYS A 45 14.54 -5.59 19.31
CA CYS A 45 15.58 -5.11 18.42
C CYS A 45 16.77 -6.07 18.33
N TYR A 46 16.99 -6.69 17.17
CA TYR A 46 18.21 -7.45 16.87
C TYR A 46 19.36 -6.52 16.43
N PRO A 47 20.63 -6.73 16.85
CA PRO A 47 21.15 -7.78 17.72
C PRO A 47 21.25 -7.40 19.21
N HIS A 48 20.87 -6.17 19.58
CA HIS A 48 21.21 -5.61 20.89
C HIS A 48 20.22 -5.90 22.03
N GLY A 49 19.06 -6.49 21.73
CA GLY A 49 18.07 -6.87 22.75
C GLY A 49 17.53 -5.65 23.50
N GLY A 50 16.38 -5.12 23.08
CA GLY A 50 15.79 -3.95 23.71
C GLY A 50 14.40 -3.64 23.19
N SER A 51 13.73 -2.72 23.85
CA SER A 51 12.46 -2.13 23.43
C SER A 51 12.71 -0.92 22.51
N LEU A 52 11.90 -0.76 21.47
CA LEU A 52 11.93 0.42 20.62
C LEU A 52 11.38 1.62 21.39
N ARG A 53 12.19 2.66 21.53
CA ARG A 53 11.77 3.93 22.13
C ARG A 53 11.53 4.98 21.04
N ILE A 54 10.37 5.60 21.12
CA ILE A 54 10.02 6.81 20.39
C ILE A 54 10.09 7.95 21.39
N ASP A 55 10.85 8.99 21.08
CA ASP A 55 11.11 10.12 21.98
C ASP A 55 10.63 11.43 21.36
N ARG A 56 9.58 12.00 21.96
CA ARG A 56 9.06 13.35 21.68
C ARG A 56 8.91 13.64 20.18
N TRP A 57 8.42 12.65 19.45
CA TRP A 57 8.20 12.77 18.03
C TRP A 57 6.97 13.63 17.73
N ILE A 58 7.11 14.58 16.81
CA ILE A 58 5.99 15.40 16.32
C ILE A 58 5.73 15.01 14.86
N PRO A 59 4.64 14.29 14.56
CA PRO A 59 4.25 13.98 13.19
C PRO A 59 3.99 15.26 12.38
N SER A 60 4.36 15.24 11.10
CA SER A 60 4.01 16.31 10.16
C SER A 60 2.63 16.12 9.53
N HIS A 61 2.11 14.90 9.54
CA HIS A 61 0.79 14.51 9.06
C HIS A 61 0.36 13.18 9.68
N GLU A 62 -0.92 12.83 9.52
CA GLU A 62 -1.45 11.53 9.93
C GLU A 62 -0.86 10.38 9.11
N GLY A 63 -0.61 9.24 9.74
CA GLY A 63 -0.06 8.08 9.06
C GLY A 63 0.67 7.12 9.98
N TYR A 64 1.43 6.21 9.37
CA TYR A 64 2.18 5.18 10.06
C TYR A 64 3.65 5.56 10.20
N LEU A 65 4.19 5.35 11.40
CA LEU A 65 5.61 5.25 11.65
C LEU A 65 6.08 3.84 11.28
N THR A 66 7.19 3.72 10.54
CA THR A 66 7.61 2.43 9.97
C THR A 66 9.09 2.11 10.22
N THR A 67 9.42 0.83 10.32
CA THR A 67 10.83 0.38 10.41
C THR A 67 11.48 0.08 9.05
N GLY A 68 10.73 0.00 7.94
CA GLY A 68 11.27 -0.39 6.61
C GLY A 68 11.55 -1.90 6.47
N ASP A 69 12.23 -2.34 5.40
CA ASP A 69 12.46 -3.76 5.03
C ASP A 69 13.90 -4.33 5.20
N ASN A 70 14.88 -3.53 5.62
CA ASN A 70 16.24 -3.98 5.90
C ASN A 70 16.36 -4.85 7.17
N GLU A 71 16.40 -6.17 6.97
CA GLU A 71 16.54 -7.21 7.98
C GLU A 71 17.70 -7.03 8.98
N LYS A 72 18.78 -6.32 8.59
CA LYS A 72 19.96 -6.12 9.46
C LYS A 72 19.91 -4.83 10.30
N SER A 73 19.17 -3.80 9.89
CA SER A 73 19.06 -2.52 10.61
C SER A 73 17.71 -2.29 11.28
N ASN A 74 16.66 -3.01 10.88
CA ASN A 74 15.27 -2.64 11.17
C ASN A 74 14.70 -3.30 12.43
N GLY A 75 15.59 -3.79 13.29
CA GLY A 75 15.25 -4.16 14.65
C GLY A 75 14.90 -2.95 15.51
N CYS A 76 15.53 -1.78 15.30
CA CYS A 76 15.31 -0.60 16.17
C CYS A 76 15.50 0.75 15.46
N ARG A 77 16.07 0.73 14.25
CA ARG A 77 16.40 1.94 13.53
C ARG A 77 15.27 2.24 12.56
N ILE A 78 14.26 2.92 13.09
CA ILE A 78 13.09 3.36 12.33
C ILE A 78 13.53 4.23 11.14
N ASP A 79 12.75 4.22 10.06
CA ASP A 79 13.07 4.97 8.84
C ASP A 79 13.13 6.48 9.11
N GLN A 80 12.37 6.92 10.10
CA GLN A 80 12.21 8.29 10.55
C GLN A 80 13.07 8.52 11.81
N LEU A 81 14.40 8.57 11.67
CA LEU A 81 15.34 8.67 12.81
C LEU A 81 15.03 9.79 13.82
N ARG A 82 14.37 10.86 13.37
CA ARG A 82 13.92 11.95 14.25
C ARG A 82 12.90 11.49 15.30
N ALA A 83 12.18 10.40 15.05
CA ALA A 83 11.25 9.85 16.03
C ALA A 83 11.96 9.07 17.16
N THR A 84 13.24 8.71 17.01
CA THR A 84 14.06 8.11 18.10
C THR A 84 14.87 9.14 18.88
N ASP A 85 15.23 10.26 18.23
CA ASP A 85 16.02 11.33 18.86
C ASP A 85 15.66 12.67 18.22
N ARG A 86 14.99 13.52 18.99
CA ARG A 86 14.59 14.87 18.56
C ARG A 86 15.78 15.81 18.40
N ASP A 87 16.81 15.61 19.20
CA ASP A 87 17.98 16.48 19.30
C ASP A 87 19.11 16.03 18.34
N ALA A 88 18.89 14.94 17.59
CA ALA A 88 19.77 14.49 16.53
C ALA A 88 19.94 15.57 15.44
N SER A 89 21.20 15.81 15.07
CA SER A 89 21.53 16.80 14.03
C SER A 89 20.89 16.46 12.69
N ASP A 90 20.47 17.48 11.94
CA ASP A 90 19.92 17.32 10.60
C ASP A 90 20.88 16.59 9.68
N GLN A 91 22.19 16.83 9.82
CA GLN A 91 23.21 16.14 9.04
C GLN A 91 23.30 14.64 9.37
N TYR A 92 23.09 14.25 10.64
CA TYR A 92 23.00 12.85 11.03
C TYR A 92 21.75 12.19 10.43
N ILE A 93 20.59 12.84 10.55
CA ILE A 93 19.32 12.32 10.04
C ILE A 93 19.35 12.23 8.51
N MET A 94 19.93 13.21 7.82
CA MET A 94 20.06 13.19 6.36
C MET A 94 21.13 12.21 5.88
N SER A 95 22.08 11.77 6.72
CA SER A 95 23.13 10.82 6.30
C SER A 95 22.73 9.35 6.52
N GLN A 96 21.61 9.10 7.18
CA GLN A 96 21.24 7.78 7.71
C GLN A 96 19.72 7.53 7.50
N GLY A 97 19.33 6.28 7.24
CA GLY A 97 17.90 5.94 7.10
C GLY A 97 17.38 6.02 5.66
N LEU A 98 16.08 5.82 5.48
CA LEU A 98 15.45 5.89 4.16
C LEU A 98 15.25 7.33 3.73
N LYS A 99 15.41 7.55 2.42
CA LYS A 99 15.27 8.86 1.79
C LYS A 99 14.23 8.83 0.68
N ASP A 100 13.65 9.99 0.41
CA ASP A 100 12.84 10.21 -0.78
C ASP A 100 13.71 10.45 -2.04
N GLU A 101 13.05 10.67 -3.16
CA GLU A 101 13.68 10.96 -4.46
C GLU A 101 14.51 12.25 -4.47
N ASN A 102 14.26 13.14 -3.51
CA ASN A 102 14.95 14.42 -3.35
C ASN A 102 16.11 14.31 -2.35
N GLY A 103 16.38 13.12 -1.81
CA GLY A 103 17.42 12.87 -0.82
C GLY A 103 17.05 13.32 0.61
N ASN A 104 15.81 13.72 0.85
CA ASN A 104 15.32 14.09 2.18
C ASN A 104 14.92 12.84 2.96
N PRO A 105 14.99 12.86 4.32
CA PRO A 105 14.48 11.78 5.14
C PRO A 105 13.00 11.50 4.85
N VAL A 106 12.61 10.24 4.81
CA VAL A 106 11.19 9.88 4.64
C VAL A 106 10.38 10.35 5.85
N LEU A 107 9.13 10.74 5.59
CA LEU A 107 8.15 11.09 6.61
C LEU A 107 7.26 9.87 6.96
N ALA A 108 6.26 10.08 7.81
CA ALA A 108 5.23 9.09 8.08
C ALA A 108 4.62 8.58 6.77
N VAL A 109 4.26 7.29 6.73
CA VAL A 109 3.59 6.71 5.58
C VAL A 109 2.11 7.03 5.69
N LYS A 110 1.55 7.74 4.71
CA LYS A 110 0.12 8.04 4.71
C LYS A 110 -0.72 6.76 4.69
N ASP A 111 -1.88 6.81 5.34
CA ASP A 111 -2.82 5.68 5.39
C ASP A 111 -3.26 5.25 3.97
N GLU A 112 -3.45 6.23 3.08
CA GLU A 112 -3.82 6.02 1.68
C GLU A 112 -2.75 5.30 0.83
N TRP A 113 -1.49 5.26 1.30
CA TRP A 113 -0.37 4.60 0.62
C TRP A 113 -0.18 3.15 1.08
N VAL A 114 -0.92 2.71 2.09
CA VAL A 114 -0.84 1.34 2.59
C VAL A 114 -1.61 0.42 1.65
N ILE A 115 -0.87 -0.33 0.84
CA ILE A 115 -1.40 -1.45 0.07
C ILE A 115 -1.27 -2.70 0.94
N GLY A 116 -2.37 -3.43 1.14
CA GLY A 116 -2.48 -4.52 2.12
C GLY A 116 -1.41 -5.61 2.03
N ILE A 117 -1.30 -6.42 3.08
CA ILE A 117 -0.29 -7.47 3.26
C ILE A 117 -0.35 -8.47 2.09
N ALA A 118 0.56 -8.33 1.12
CA ALA A 118 0.80 -9.34 0.10
C ALA A 118 1.66 -10.46 0.68
N SER A 119 1.04 -11.44 1.34
CA SER A 119 1.70 -12.71 1.63
C SER A 119 1.78 -13.52 0.34
N THR A 120 2.81 -13.29 -0.50
CA THR A 120 3.35 -14.13 -1.61
C THR A 120 2.43 -15.08 -2.38
N GLU A 121 1.14 -14.81 -2.47
CA GLU A 121 0.15 -15.60 -3.18
C GLU A 121 -0.41 -14.72 -4.30
N ILE A 122 -0.71 -15.35 -5.45
CA ILE A 122 -1.34 -14.69 -6.59
C ILE A 122 -2.50 -13.80 -6.06
N PRO A 123 -2.61 -12.50 -6.42
CA PRO A 123 -3.40 -11.51 -5.67
C PRO A 123 -4.85 -11.90 -5.36
N TRP A 124 -5.47 -12.72 -6.21
CA TRP A 124 -6.84 -13.21 -6.03
C TRP A 124 -6.97 -14.48 -5.18
N LEU A 125 -5.96 -15.37 -5.16
CA LEU A 125 -5.98 -16.59 -4.35
C LEU A 125 -5.98 -16.25 -2.85
N GLY A 126 -5.18 -15.27 -2.44
CA GLY A 126 -5.17 -14.78 -1.06
C GLY A 126 -6.52 -14.21 -0.63
N SER A 127 -7.22 -13.49 -1.53
CA SER A 127 -8.56 -12.94 -1.25
C SER A 127 -9.60 -14.04 -1.06
N ILE A 128 -9.58 -15.08 -1.90
CA ILE A 128 -10.46 -16.25 -1.80
C ILE A 128 -10.17 -17.05 -0.53
N LYS A 129 -8.90 -17.23 -0.16
CA LYS A 129 -8.48 -17.89 1.08
C LYS A 129 -8.95 -17.13 2.33
N LEU A 130 -8.88 -15.81 2.32
CA LEU A 130 -9.41 -14.98 3.41
C LEU A 130 -10.94 -15.04 3.48
N LEU A 131 -11.62 -15.20 2.33
CA LEU A 131 -13.06 -15.45 2.28
C LEU A 131 -13.44 -16.80 2.93
N THR A 132 -12.74 -17.88 2.60
CA THR A 132 -13.06 -19.22 3.13
C THR A 132 -12.69 -19.40 4.59
N THR A 133 -11.74 -18.62 5.11
CA THR A 133 -11.33 -18.64 6.52
C THR A 133 -12.08 -17.63 7.39
N GLY A 134 -12.99 -16.83 6.82
CA GLY A 134 -13.77 -15.82 7.54
C GLY A 134 -13.01 -14.52 7.85
N ALA A 135 -11.79 -14.36 7.34
CA ALA A 135 -10.93 -13.19 7.49
C ALA A 135 -11.08 -12.16 6.34
N TRP A 136 -12.20 -12.21 5.61
CA TRP A 136 -12.52 -11.32 4.48
C TRP A 136 -12.48 -9.80 4.78
N PRO A 137 -12.71 -9.30 6.03
CA PRO A 137 -12.58 -7.87 6.32
C PRO A 137 -11.15 -7.33 6.18
N ALA A 138 -10.14 -8.21 6.16
CA ALA A 138 -8.74 -7.83 5.98
C ALA A 138 -8.40 -7.49 4.51
N VAL A 139 -9.29 -7.79 3.56
CA VAL A 139 -9.12 -7.48 2.14
C VAL A 139 -9.75 -6.11 1.84
N PRO A 140 -9.01 -5.14 1.28
CA PRO A 140 -9.58 -3.86 0.89
C PRO A 140 -10.76 -4.01 -0.07
N SER A 141 -11.79 -3.18 0.08
CA SER A 141 -12.98 -3.19 -0.80
C SER A 141 -12.65 -2.98 -2.28
N SER A 142 -11.60 -2.19 -2.56
CA SER A 142 -11.09 -1.97 -3.92
C SER A 142 -10.55 -3.25 -4.57
N SER A 143 -10.01 -4.19 -3.80
CA SER A 143 -9.54 -5.48 -4.30
C SER A 143 -10.72 -6.36 -4.74
N TRP A 144 -11.84 -6.34 -4.00
CA TRP A 144 -13.06 -7.05 -4.39
C TRP A 144 -13.67 -6.50 -5.68
N MET A 145 -13.74 -5.18 -5.82
CA MET A 145 -14.26 -4.54 -7.03
C MET A 145 -13.40 -4.84 -8.26
N LYS A 146 -12.07 -4.79 -8.12
CA LYS A 146 -11.13 -5.15 -9.20
C LYS A 146 -11.24 -6.62 -9.58
N LEU A 147 -11.37 -7.52 -8.60
CA LEU A 147 -11.57 -8.94 -8.85
C LEU A 147 -12.88 -9.19 -9.63
N ALA A 148 -13.98 -8.54 -9.24
CA ALA A 148 -15.26 -8.65 -9.93
C ALA A 148 -15.17 -8.16 -11.38
N LEU A 149 -14.48 -7.04 -11.64
CA LEU A 149 -14.28 -6.52 -13.00
C LEU A 149 -13.46 -7.48 -13.88
N VAL A 150 -12.40 -8.09 -13.34
CA VAL A 150 -11.60 -9.07 -14.08
C VAL A 150 -12.41 -10.32 -14.42
N ILE A 151 -13.16 -10.86 -13.45
CA ILE A 151 -14.04 -12.03 -13.68
C ILE A 151 -15.10 -11.68 -14.72
N GLY A 152 -15.76 -10.53 -14.58
CA GLY A 152 -16.74 -10.05 -15.54
C GLY A 152 -16.16 -9.88 -16.95
N GLY A 153 -14.95 -9.34 -17.06
CA GLY A 153 -14.23 -9.20 -18.31
C GLY A 153 -13.91 -10.53 -18.99
N ILE A 154 -13.48 -11.55 -18.23
CA ILE A 154 -13.22 -12.90 -18.78
C ILE A 154 -14.51 -13.55 -19.28
N ILE A 155 -15.62 -13.38 -18.55
CA ILE A 155 -16.93 -13.92 -18.96
C ILE A 155 -17.49 -13.18 -20.17
N ALA A 156 -17.30 -11.86 -20.24
CA ALA A 156 -17.79 -11.03 -21.34
C ALA A 156 -16.91 -11.13 -22.60
N ALA A 157 -15.62 -11.46 -22.47
CA ALA A 157 -14.69 -11.48 -23.59
C ALA A 157 -15.15 -12.38 -24.76
N PRO A 158 -15.63 -13.62 -24.55
CA PRO A 158 -16.18 -14.44 -25.64
C PRO A 158 -17.38 -13.78 -26.34
N LEU A 159 -18.33 -13.21 -25.57
CA LEU A 159 -19.53 -12.57 -26.11
C LEU A 159 -19.20 -11.35 -26.98
N ILE A 160 -18.20 -10.57 -26.55
CA ILE A 160 -17.72 -9.41 -27.30
C ILE A 160 -17.03 -9.86 -28.58
N ILE A 161 -16.16 -10.88 -28.50
CA ILE A 161 -15.46 -11.43 -29.67
C ILE A 161 -16.46 -12.00 -30.69
N ASP A 162 -17.49 -12.70 -30.23
CA ASP A 162 -18.51 -13.27 -31.11
C ASP A 162 -19.36 -12.18 -31.77
N SER A 163 -19.73 -11.12 -31.04
CA SER A 163 -20.44 -9.97 -31.61
C SER A 163 -19.64 -9.24 -32.69
N PHE A 164 -18.32 -9.08 -32.51
CA PHE A 164 -17.48 -8.46 -33.53
C PHE A 164 -17.27 -9.37 -34.76
N ARG A 165 -17.31 -10.69 -34.57
CA ARG A 165 -17.22 -11.64 -35.68
C ARG A 165 -18.51 -11.69 -36.49
N SER A 166 -19.67 -11.63 -35.85
CA SER A 166 -20.96 -11.58 -36.56
C SER A 166 -21.12 -10.32 -37.40
N ASP A 167 -20.69 -9.15 -36.89
CA ASP A 167 -20.74 -7.89 -37.64
C ASP A 167 -19.82 -7.93 -38.88
N LEU A 168 -18.67 -8.61 -38.78
CA LEU A 168 -17.75 -8.81 -39.91
C LEU A 168 -18.31 -9.77 -40.96
N GLU A 169 -18.97 -10.86 -40.55
CA GLU A 169 -19.64 -11.79 -41.47
C GLU A 169 -20.84 -11.13 -42.18
N GLU A 170 -21.63 -10.32 -41.48
CA GLU A 170 -22.76 -9.59 -42.08
C GLU A 170 -22.29 -8.52 -43.08
N SER A 171 -21.21 -7.79 -42.77
CA SER A 171 -20.61 -6.84 -43.73
C SER A 171 -19.98 -7.50 -44.96
N GLY A 172 -19.49 -8.74 -44.84
CA GLY A 172 -18.92 -9.50 -45.96
C GLY A 172 -19.97 -10.17 -46.84
N GLN A 173 -21.20 -10.36 -46.33
CA GLN A 173 -22.31 -10.97 -47.06
C GLN A 173 -23.04 -9.94 -47.95
N ASP A 174 -23.10 -8.66 -47.53
CA ASP A 174 -23.77 -7.57 -48.27
C ASP A 174 -23.01 -7.16 -49.54
N ASP A 175 -21.67 -7.27 -49.56
CA ASP A 175 -20.85 -7.08 -50.77
C ASP A 175 -20.96 -8.24 -51.79
N GLY A 176 -21.49 -9.40 -51.37
CA GLY A 176 -21.61 -10.60 -52.21
C GLY A 176 -22.89 -10.67 -53.04
N ASP A 177 -23.95 -9.96 -52.64
CA ASP A 177 -25.30 -10.09 -53.24
C ASP A 177 -25.59 -9.03 -54.32
N HIS A 178 -24.72 -8.03 -54.49
CA HIS A 178 -24.93 -6.95 -55.47
C HIS A 178 -24.42 -7.24 -56.90
N ASN A 179 -23.96 -8.46 -57.19
CA ASN A 179 -23.32 -8.83 -58.48
C ASN A 179 -24.02 -9.97 -59.26
N GLN A 180 -25.30 -10.26 -59.03
CA GLN A 180 -26.03 -11.30 -59.79
C GLN A 180 -27.30 -10.81 -60.52
N GLY A 181 -27.41 -9.52 -60.82
CA GLY A 181 -28.68 -8.93 -61.25
C GLY A 181 -28.74 -8.20 -62.59
N GLU A 182 -27.79 -8.34 -63.52
CA GLU A 182 -27.92 -7.70 -64.86
C GLU A 182 -27.25 -8.56 -65.94
N ASP A 183 -27.96 -9.54 -66.51
CA ASP A 183 -27.68 -10.16 -67.81
C ASP A 183 -28.94 -10.91 -68.31
N GLU A 184 -29.95 -10.17 -68.79
CA GLU A 184 -30.95 -10.65 -69.77
C GLU A 184 -31.34 -9.55 -70.76
#